data_AF-A0A917ZCF4-F1
#
_entry.id   AF-A0A917ZCF4-F1
#
_cell.length_a   1.000
_cell.length_b   1.000
_cell.length_c   1.000
_cell.angle_alpha   90.00
_cell.angle_beta   90.00
_cell.angle_gamma   90.00
#
_symmetry.space_group_name_H-M   'P 1'
#
loop_
_entity.id
_entity.type
_entity.pdbx_description
1 polymer ?
#
loop_
_entity_poly.entity_id
_entity_poly.type
_entity_poly.pdbx_seq_one_letter_code
_entity_poly.pdbx_strand_id
1 'polypeptide(L)'
;MDTLLTCVQCGHPHPVPIKRPLRPLRYSCRSCGALYRPGPAPSASAGAGPPELPAPPEPVADDPLAAYLPGRMVRWVREEAGPEPVPEAPDRATLAGWYKDFDALTAAARTSPEARARFDRLSEIPLDQLPAKPPAFSKVCAALHATCYDTRLAVARLGGQDEPFVLERVTHLRRWLATAGRSTTWPEAPQAAEPAREAVEGLLTLPASFTTEQVRTLFTALFGVDKGPSLPGVRDRFGDERIQRALLTYLETGDRPLRRLVRDELDAR
;
A
#
# COMPACT_ATOMS: atom_id res chain seq x y z
N MET A 1 -43.45 -18.15 11.91
CA MET A 1 -42.14 -18.18 11.24
C MET A 1 -41.15 -17.56 12.20
N ASP A 2 -40.29 -18.39 12.78
CA ASP A 2 -39.24 -17.94 13.68
C ASP A 2 -38.15 -17.32 12.82
N THR A 3 -37.89 -16.02 13.00
CA THR A 3 -36.88 -15.32 12.21
C THR A 3 -35.52 -15.51 12.88
N LEU A 4 -34.61 -16.19 12.17
CA LEU A 4 -33.22 -16.28 12.59
C LEU A 4 -32.54 -14.92 12.36
N LEU A 5 -31.99 -14.37 13.44
CA LEU A 5 -31.24 -13.13 13.44
C LEU A 5 -29.76 -13.46 13.57
N THR A 6 -28.92 -12.88 12.71
CA THR A 6 -27.46 -13.00 12.80
C THR A 6 -26.83 -11.62 12.94
N CYS A 7 -25.69 -11.57 13.64
CA CYS A 7 -24.93 -10.34 13.76
C CYS A 7 -24.38 -9.95 12.40
N VAL A 8 -24.57 -8.70 11.98
CA VAL A 8 -24.12 -8.21 10.67
C VAL A 8 -22.59 -8.20 10.50
N GLN A 9 -21.84 -8.22 11.61
CA GLN A 9 -20.39 -8.07 11.59
C GLN A 9 -19.65 -9.37 11.85
N CYS A 10 -20.14 -10.23 12.75
CA CYS A 10 -19.46 -11.49 13.09
C CYS A 10 -20.28 -12.75 12.77
N GLY A 11 -21.48 -12.62 12.19
CA GLY A 11 -22.33 -13.75 11.82
C GLY A 11 -22.92 -14.53 12.99
N HIS A 12 -22.61 -14.15 14.23
CA HIS A 12 -23.03 -14.90 15.42
C HIS A 12 -24.57 -14.91 15.53
N PRO A 13 -25.20 -16.07 15.79
CA PRO A 13 -26.65 -16.17 15.86
C PRO A 13 -27.18 -15.47 17.12
N HIS A 14 -28.37 -14.87 17.02
CA HIS A 14 -29.06 -14.34 18.19
C HIS A 14 -29.48 -15.50 19.11
N PRO A 15 -29.26 -15.40 20.44
CA PRO A 15 -29.40 -16.53 21.35
C PRO A 15 -30.85 -17.02 21.53
N VAL A 16 -31.84 -16.23 21.10
CA VAL A 16 -33.27 -16.57 21.23
C VAL A 16 -33.97 -16.34 19.89
N PRO A 17 -34.71 -17.32 19.34
CA PRO A 17 -35.55 -17.13 18.16
C PRO A 17 -36.71 -16.17 18.47
N ILE A 18 -36.88 -15.12 17.65
CA ILE A 18 -37.90 -14.09 17.90
C ILE A 18 -39.16 -14.39 17.10
N LYS A 19 -40.26 -14.65 17.81
CA LYS A 19 -41.58 -14.88 17.23
C LYS A 19 -42.25 -13.53 16.94
N ARG A 20 -42.00 -13.01 15.72
CA ARG A 20 -42.58 -11.77 15.13
C ARG A 20 -42.29 -10.46 15.88
N PRO A 21 -41.59 -9.48 15.26
CA PRO A 21 -41.45 -8.16 15.86
C PRO A 21 -42.71 -7.32 15.62
N LEU A 22 -43.49 -7.03 16.67
CA LEU A 22 -44.56 -6.03 16.63
C LEU A 22 -44.02 -4.57 16.64
N ARG A 23 -42.71 -4.38 16.90
CA ARG A 23 -41.96 -3.10 16.78
C ARG A 23 -40.47 -3.35 16.48
N PRO A 24 -39.74 -2.40 15.86
CA PRO A 24 -38.31 -2.54 15.58
C PRO A 24 -37.49 -2.40 16.87
N LEU A 25 -37.32 -3.51 17.59
CA LEU A 25 -36.38 -3.60 18.71
C LEU A 25 -34.96 -3.75 18.15
N ARG A 26 -34.04 -2.85 18.55
CA ARG A 26 -32.63 -2.89 18.19
C ARG A 26 -31.90 -3.85 19.14
N TYR A 27 -31.55 -5.03 18.65
CA TYR A 27 -30.74 -5.99 19.41
C TYR A 27 -29.26 -5.80 19.05
N SER A 28 -28.38 -5.69 20.05
CA SER A 28 -26.92 -5.61 19.88
C SER A 28 -26.25 -6.92 20.26
N CYS A 29 -25.24 -7.31 19.48
CA CYS A 29 -24.45 -8.52 19.68
C CYS A 29 -23.55 -8.37 20.89
N ARG A 30 -23.64 -9.30 21.84
CA ARG A 30 -22.77 -9.29 23.03
C ARG A 30 -21.30 -9.57 22.72
N SER A 31 -20.99 -10.15 21.55
CA SER A 31 -19.62 -10.48 21.16
C SER A 31 -18.87 -9.29 20.54
N CYS A 32 -19.55 -8.40 19.81
CA CYS A 32 -18.89 -7.32 19.07
C CYS A 32 -19.63 -5.97 19.10
N GLY A 33 -20.77 -5.88 19.78
CA GLY A 33 -21.58 -4.66 19.90
C GLY A 33 -22.48 -4.32 18.69
N ALA A 34 -22.27 -4.97 17.53
CA ALA A 34 -23.01 -4.66 16.30
C ALA A 34 -24.47 -5.13 16.33
N LEU A 35 -25.33 -4.52 15.51
CA LEU A 35 -26.76 -4.83 15.46
C LEU A 35 -27.07 -6.16 14.75
N TYR A 36 -28.11 -6.84 15.18
CA TYR A 36 -28.64 -8.02 14.49
C TYR A 36 -29.57 -7.62 13.32
N ARG A 37 -29.54 -8.38 12.22
CA ARG A 37 -30.49 -8.25 11.10
C ARG A 37 -31.17 -9.61 10.78
N PRO A 38 -32.40 -9.59 10.24
CA PRO A 38 -33.02 -10.78 9.66
C PRO A 38 -32.14 -11.34 8.55
N GLY A 39 -31.66 -12.57 8.72
CA GLY A 39 -31.01 -13.31 7.65
C GLY A 39 -32.06 -14.05 6.80
N PRO A 40 -31.74 -14.41 5.54
CA PRO A 40 -32.58 -15.30 4.77
C PRO A 40 -32.72 -16.64 5.51
N ALA A 41 -33.94 -17.17 5.61
CA ALA A 41 -34.16 -18.49 6.17
C ALA A 41 -33.39 -19.52 5.31
N PRO A 42 -32.70 -20.49 5.92
CA PRO A 42 -32.06 -21.56 5.15
C PRO A 42 -33.15 -22.30 4.37
N SER A 43 -33.07 -22.21 3.04
CA SER A 43 -33.95 -22.94 2.12
C SER A 43 -33.78 -24.43 2.36
N ALA A 44 -34.83 -25.09 2.84
CA ALA A 44 -34.96 -26.54 2.83
C ALA A 44 -35.22 -27.01 1.40
N SER A 45 -34.23 -26.85 0.53
CA SER A 45 -34.19 -27.47 -0.79
C SER A 45 -33.40 -28.77 -0.67
N ALA A 46 -34.15 -29.86 -0.56
CA ALA A 46 -33.65 -31.22 -0.64
C ALA A 46 -32.93 -31.45 -1.98
N GLY A 47 -31.74 -32.04 -1.95
CA GLY A 47 -31.17 -32.77 -3.10
C GLY A 47 -29.90 -32.23 -3.74
N ALA A 48 -29.42 -31.04 -3.42
CA ALA A 48 -28.10 -30.57 -3.84
C ALA A 48 -27.28 -30.27 -2.58
N GLY A 49 -26.13 -30.91 -2.43
CA GLY A 49 -25.19 -30.60 -1.35
C GLY A 49 -24.87 -29.09 -1.31
N PRO A 50 -24.46 -28.55 -0.16
CA PRO A 50 -23.99 -27.16 -0.11
C PRO A 50 -22.96 -26.97 -1.24
N PRO A 51 -23.05 -25.90 -2.04
CA PRO A 51 -22.06 -25.63 -3.07
C PRO A 51 -20.70 -25.66 -2.38
N GLU A 52 -19.85 -26.59 -2.83
CA GLU A 52 -18.51 -26.79 -2.31
C GLU A 52 -17.79 -25.45 -2.44
N LEU A 53 -17.57 -24.78 -1.30
CA LEU A 53 -16.84 -23.53 -1.30
C LEU A 53 -15.44 -23.86 -1.87
N PRO A 54 -14.95 -23.11 -2.86
CA PRO A 54 -13.63 -23.36 -3.42
C PRO A 54 -12.62 -23.37 -2.28
N ALA A 55 -11.74 -24.38 -2.29
CA ALA A 55 -10.68 -24.49 -1.31
C ALA A 55 -9.86 -23.18 -1.29
N PRO A 56 -9.45 -22.70 -0.12
CA PRO A 56 -8.63 -21.50 -0.04
C PRO A 56 -7.36 -21.68 -0.86
N PRO A 57 -6.88 -20.64 -1.56
CA PRO A 57 -5.73 -20.76 -2.44
C PRO A 57 -4.46 -21.01 -1.63
N GLU A 58 -3.51 -21.78 -2.20
CA GLU A 58 -2.29 -22.21 -1.51
C GLU A 58 -1.47 -21.02 -0.98
N PRO A 59 -0.86 -21.12 0.21
CA PRO A 59 0.00 -20.08 0.75
C PRO A 59 1.26 -19.91 -0.11
N VAL A 60 1.70 -18.65 -0.29
CA VAL A 60 2.88 -18.31 -1.11
C VAL A 60 4.03 -17.72 -0.28
N ALA A 61 4.06 -17.98 1.03
CA ALA A 61 5.01 -17.34 1.95
C ALA A 61 6.48 -17.62 1.59
N ASP A 62 6.76 -18.78 0.99
CA ASP A 62 8.11 -19.20 0.58
C ASP A 62 8.48 -18.71 -0.83
N ASP A 63 7.57 -18.04 -1.56
CA ASP A 63 7.86 -17.50 -2.88
C ASP A 63 8.68 -16.20 -2.77
N PRO A 64 9.84 -16.07 -3.47
CA PRO A 64 10.64 -14.85 -3.45
C PRO A 64 9.86 -13.57 -3.81
N LEU A 65 8.83 -13.68 -4.66
CA LEU A 65 7.99 -12.56 -5.07
C LEU A 65 7.02 -12.07 -4.00
N ALA A 66 6.73 -12.88 -2.97
CA ALA A 66 5.85 -12.49 -1.86
C ALA A 66 6.41 -11.30 -1.07
N ALA A 67 7.71 -10.99 -1.20
CA ALA A 67 8.29 -9.76 -0.67
C ALA A 67 7.75 -8.49 -1.37
N TYR A 68 7.42 -8.57 -2.67
CA TYR A 68 7.14 -7.42 -3.54
C TYR A 68 5.71 -7.38 -4.09
N LEU A 69 4.97 -8.46 -3.91
CA LEU A 69 3.62 -8.65 -4.44
C LEU A 69 2.72 -9.28 -3.37
N PRO A 70 1.43 -8.91 -3.33
CA PRO A 70 0.45 -9.64 -2.53
C PRO A 70 0.27 -11.06 -3.06
N GLY A 71 -0.16 -11.99 -2.21
CA GLY A 71 -0.18 -13.41 -2.55
C GLY A 71 -0.99 -13.75 -3.79
N ARG A 72 -2.16 -13.13 -3.95
CA ARG A 72 -2.99 -13.21 -5.16
C ARG A 72 -2.28 -12.81 -6.45
N MET A 73 -1.39 -11.82 -6.39
CA MET A 73 -0.58 -11.41 -7.55
C MET A 73 0.56 -12.38 -7.80
N VAL A 74 1.19 -12.93 -6.76
CA VAL A 74 2.22 -13.97 -6.93
C VAL A 74 1.64 -15.17 -7.68
N ARG A 75 0.48 -15.69 -7.24
CA ARG A 75 -0.20 -16.80 -7.92
C ARG A 75 -0.53 -16.46 -9.37
N TRP A 76 -1.03 -15.26 -9.63
CA TRP A 76 -1.33 -14.79 -10.98
C TRP A 76 -0.09 -14.75 -11.87
N VAL A 77 1.03 -14.19 -11.39
CA VAL A 77 2.29 -14.15 -12.13
C VAL A 77 2.79 -15.56 -12.45
N ARG A 78 2.72 -16.48 -11.49
CA ARG A 78 3.13 -17.88 -11.68
C ARG A 78 2.24 -18.61 -12.69
N GLU A 79 0.93 -18.35 -12.66
CA GLU A 79 -0.02 -18.92 -13.63
C GLU A 79 0.24 -18.37 -15.05
N GLU A 80 0.45 -17.06 -15.20
CA GLU A 80 0.69 -16.42 -16.51
C GLU A 80 2.03 -16.81 -17.14
N ALA A 81 3.07 -17.02 -16.32
CA ALA A 81 4.38 -17.40 -16.82
C ALA A 81 4.44 -18.84 -17.36
N GLY A 82 3.57 -19.73 -16.86
CA GLY A 82 3.58 -21.14 -17.23
C GLY A 82 4.94 -21.79 -16.94
N PRO A 83 5.60 -22.41 -17.94
CA PRO A 83 6.91 -23.04 -17.74
C PRO A 83 8.09 -22.06 -17.72
N GLU A 84 7.88 -20.80 -18.10
CA GLU A 84 8.96 -19.81 -18.20
C GLU A 84 9.45 -19.38 -16.82
N PRO A 85 10.77 -19.19 -16.64
CA PRO A 85 11.32 -18.75 -15.37
C PRO A 85 10.90 -17.31 -15.07
N VAL A 86 10.26 -17.12 -13.92
CA VAL A 86 9.91 -15.78 -13.42
C VAL A 86 11.09 -15.22 -12.62
N PRO A 87 11.55 -13.98 -12.88
CA PRO A 87 12.65 -13.38 -12.16
C PRO A 87 12.28 -13.19 -10.68
N GLU A 88 13.15 -13.66 -9.78
CA GLU A 88 12.97 -13.50 -8.33
C GLU A 88 13.12 -12.04 -7.86
N ALA A 89 13.88 -11.24 -8.62
CA ALA A 89 14.12 -9.83 -8.39
C ALA A 89 13.72 -9.02 -9.64
N PRO A 90 12.42 -8.75 -9.84
CA PRO A 90 11.94 -8.08 -11.05
C PRO A 90 12.46 -6.64 -11.14
N ASP A 91 12.79 -6.20 -12.35
CA ASP A 91 13.10 -4.81 -12.61
C ASP A 91 11.83 -3.93 -12.54
N ARG A 92 12.01 -2.61 -12.69
CA ARG A 92 10.90 -1.65 -12.61
C ARG A 92 9.86 -1.87 -13.69
N ALA A 93 10.27 -2.20 -14.92
CA ALA A 93 9.36 -2.34 -16.06
C ALA A 93 8.52 -3.61 -15.91
N THR A 94 9.16 -4.73 -15.55
CA THR A 94 8.49 -6.00 -15.24
C THR A 94 7.48 -5.83 -14.12
N LEU A 95 7.89 -5.28 -12.97
CA LEU A 95 6.98 -5.12 -11.84
C LEU A 95 5.83 -4.16 -12.14
N ALA A 96 6.09 -3.06 -12.86
CA ALA A 96 5.04 -2.14 -13.30
C ALA A 96 4.04 -2.80 -14.26
N GLY A 97 4.51 -3.66 -15.17
CA GLY A 97 3.69 -4.47 -16.06
C GLY A 97 2.77 -5.40 -15.27
N TRP A 98 3.33 -6.18 -14.35
CA TRP A 98 2.55 -7.09 -13.50
C TRP A 98 1.45 -6.38 -12.72
N TYR A 99 1.75 -5.24 -12.10
CA TYR A 99 0.72 -4.44 -11.42
C TYR A 99 -0.36 -3.95 -12.36
N LYS A 100 0.01 -3.46 -13.55
CA LYS A 100 -0.94 -2.96 -14.54
C LYS A 100 -1.87 -4.06 -15.03
N ASP A 101 -1.32 -5.22 -15.37
CA ASP A 101 -2.08 -6.32 -15.97
C ASP A 101 -2.96 -7.00 -14.92
N PHE A 102 -2.49 -7.13 -13.67
CA PHE A 102 -3.33 -7.59 -12.57
C PHE A 102 -4.46 -6.60 -12.21
N ASP A 103 -4.18 -5.29 -12.23
CA ASP A 103 -5.22 -4.27 -12.06
C ASP A 103 -6.28 -4.37 -13.18
N ALA A 104 -5.86 -4.70 -14.42
CA ALA A 104 -6.76 -4.94 -15.54
C ALA A 104 -7.59 -6.23 -15.38
N LEU A 105 -6.98 -7.32 -14.90
CA LEU A 105 -7.71 -8.55 -14.54
C LEU A 105 -8.77 -8.26 -13.47
N THR A 106 -8.40 -7.52 -12.43
CA THR A 106 -9.30 -7.13 -11.32
C THR A 106 -10.48 -6.30 -11.85
N ALA A 107 -10.22 -5.39 -12.79
CA ALA A 107 -11.27 -4.61 -13.45
C ALA A 107 -12.19 -5.48 -14.32
N ALA A 108 -11.62 -6.39 -15.12
CA ALA A 108 -12.37 -7.31 -15.98
C ALA A 108 -13.22 -8.30 -15.16
N ALA A 109 -12.74 -8.76 -14.01
CA ALA A 109 -13.46 -9.65 -13.11
C ALA A 109 -14.76 -9.04 -12.55
N ARG A 110 -14.95 -7.72 -12.66
CA ARG A 110 -16.19 -7.03 -12.26
C ARG A 110 -17.29 -7.11 -13.31
N THR A 111 -16.95 -7.40 -14.57
CA THR A 111 -17.89 -7.37 -15.70
C THR A 111 -17.94 -8.68 -16.49
N SER A 112 -16.92 -9.54 -16.38
CA SER A 112 -16.82 -10.82 -17.08
C SER A 112 -16.88 -11.99 -16.09
N PRO A 113 -17.82 -12.95 -16.25
CA PRO A 113 -17.88 -14.16 -15.43
C PRO A 113 -16.62 -15.02 -15.53
N GLU A 114 -15.98 -15.05 -16.70
CA GLU A 114 -14.74 -15.82 -16.91
C GLU A 114 -13.57 -15.20 -16.13
N ALA A 115 -13.39 -13.88 -16.26
CA ALA A 115 -12.38 -13.17 -15.49
C ALA A 115 -12.65 -13.23 -13.98
N ARG A 116 -13.94 -13.26 -13.58
CA ARG A 116 -14.35 -13.44 -12.19
C ARG A 116 -13.95 -14.80 -11.65
N ALA A 117 -14.31 -15.87 -12.35
CA ALA A 117 -13.94 -17.23 -11.98
C ALA A 117 -12.41 -17.40 -11.92
N ARG A 118 -11.69 -16.72 -12.82
CA ARG A 118 -10.22 -16.67 -12.78
C ARG A 118 -9.71 -15.96 -11.53
N PHE A 119 -10.19 -14.76 -11.24
CA PHE A 119 -9.80 -14.00 -10.06
C PHE A 119 -10.10 -14.75 -8.75
N ASP A 120 -11.27 -15.38 -8.65
CA ASP A 120 -11.71 -16.09 -7.44
C ASP A 120 -10.82 -17.32 -7.12
N ARG A 121 -10.16 -17.93 -8.13
CA ARG A 121 -9.16 -18.99 -7.89
C ARG A 121 -7.83 -18.45 -7.34
N LEU A 122 -7.51 -17.20 -7.67
CA LEU A 122 -6.21 -16.58 -7.36
C LEU A 122 -6.23 -15.85 -6.02
N SER A 123 -7.36 -15.26 -5.64
CA SER A 123 -7.48 -14.33 -4.54
C SER A 123 -8.11 -14.97 -3.30
N GLU A 124 -7.43 -14.81 -2.16
CA GLU A 124 -7.99 -15.07 -0.84
C GLU A 124 -9.01 -14.01 -0.39
N ILE A 125 -9.08 -12.88 -1.11
CA ILE A 125 -9.95 -11.74 -0.80
C ILE A 125 -11.07 -11.67 -1.85
N PRO A 126 -12.34 -11.61 -1.44
CA PRO A 126 -13.46 -11.38 -2.35
C PRO A 126 -13.32 -10.08 -3.15
N LEU A 127 -13.64 -10.13 -4.46
CA LEU A 127 -13.48 -8.99 -5.38
C LEU A 127 -14.23 -7.71 -4.93
N ASP A 128 -15.36 -7.86 -4.26
CA ASP A 128 -16.17 -6.77 -3.71
C ASP A 128 -15.50 -6.05 -2.55
N GLN A 129 -14.51 -6.66 -1.91
CA GLN A 129 -13.68 -6.04 -0.88
C GLN A 129 -12.48 -5.31 -1.48
N LEU A 130 -12.08 -5.62 -2.72
CA LEU A 130 -11.00 -4.89 -3.40
C LEU A 130 -11.47 -3.51 -3.87
N PRO A 131 -10.59 -2.49 -3.89
CA PRO A 131 -10.89 -1.20 -4.50
C PRO A 131 -11.17 -1.37 -6.00
N ALA A 132 -12.13 -0.61 -6.52
CA ALA A 132 -12.44 -0.63 -7.95
C ALA A 132 -11.31 -0.05 -8.81
N LYS A 133 -10.55 0.90 -8.25
CA LYS A 133 -9.42 1.57 -8.91
C LYS A 133 -8.28 1.74 -7.89
N PRO A 134 -7.43 0.73 -7.70
CA PRO A 134 -6.27 0.88 -6.84
C PRO A 134 -5.30 1.93 -7.40
N PRO A 135 -4.46 2.55 -6.56
CA PRO A 135 -3.46 3.50 -7.03
C PRO A 135 -2.45 2.79 -7.93
N ALA A 136 -2.27 3.32 -9.15
CA ALA A 136 -1.32 2.76 -10.10
C ALA A 136 0.11 2.68 -9.53
N PHE A 137 0.89 1.69 -9.98
CA PHE A 137 2.29 1.47 -9.57
C PHE A 137 3.12 2.78 -9.56
N SER A 138 3.07 3.53 -10.66
CA SER A 138 3.82 4.78 -10.80
C SER A 138 3.41 5.85 -9.79
N LYS A 139 2.12 5.92 -9.42
CA LYS A 139 1.61 6.84 -8.39
C LYS A 139 2.09 6.46 -7.00
N VAL A 140 2.12 5.16 -6.68
CA VAL A 140 2.62 4.68 -5.39
C VAL A 140 4.11 4.95 -5.26
N CYS A 141 4.91 4.63 -6.29
CA CYS A 141 6.34 4.95 -6.31
C CYS A 141 6.57 6.46 -6.18
N ALA A 142 5.83 7.30 -6.91
CA ALA A 142 5.92 8.75 -6.80
C ALA A 142 5.58 9.26 -5.39
N ALA A 143 4.57 8.69 -4.72
CA ALA A 143 4.22 9.02 -3.35
C ALA A 143 5.34 8.65 -2.38
N LEU A 144 5.94 7.47 -2.54
CA LEU A 144 7.09 7.03 -1.75
C LEU A 144 8.31 7.94 -1.95
N HIS A 145 8.69 8.25 -3.19
CA HIS A 145 9.77 9.20 -3.46
C HIS A 145 9.50 10.57 -2.81
N ALA A 146 8.27 11.09 -2.96
CA ALA A 146 7.89 12.42 -2.49
C ALA A 146 7.92 12.56 -0.95
N THR A 147 7.75 11.45 -0.22
CA THR A 147 7.64 11.37 1.25
C THR A 147 8.88 10.72 1.90
N CYS A 148 10.00 10.71 1.17
CA CYS A 148 11.25 10.10 1.59
C CYS A 148 11.15 8.60 1.94
N TYR A 149 10.17 7.87 1.38
CA TYR A 149 9.87 6.46 1.65
C TYR A 149 9.22 6.20 3.02
N ASP A 150 8.60 7.20 3.63
CA ASP A 150 7.75 7.02 4.81
C ASP A 150 6.40 6.41 4.36
N THR A 151 6.14 5.16 4.76
CA THR A 151 4.92 4.44 4.39
C THR A 151 3.66 5.17 4.84
N ARG A 152 3.64 5.72 6.05
CA ARG A 152 2.45 6.38 6.62
C ARG A 152 2.11 7.65 5.84
N LEU A 153 3.11 8.47 5.53
CA LEU A 153 2.93 9.68 4.72
C LEU A 153 2.58 9.35 3.27
N ALA A 154 3.19 8.31 2.68
CA ALA A 154 2.87 7.86 1.33
C ALA A 154 1.39 7.39 1.22
N VAL A 155 0.93 6.59 2.18
CA VAL A 155 -0.47 6.15 2.27
C VAL A 155 -1.43 7.33 2.45
N ALA A 156 -1.11 8.25 3.36
CA ALA A 156 -1.89 9.46 3.57
C ALA A 156 -2.00 10.31 2.29
N ARG A 157 -0.89 10.46 1.56
CA ARG A 157 -0.84 11.20 0.28
C ARG A 157 -1.68 10.55 -0.82
N LEU A 158 -1.85 9.24 -0.80
CA LEU A 158 -2.69 8.52 -1.75
C LEU A 158 -4.19 8.60 -1.40
N GLY A 159 -4.55 9.28 -0.30
CA GLY A 159 -5.94 9.39 0.16
C GLY A 159 -6.45 8.16 0.90
N GLY A 160 -5.56 7.24 1.28
CA GLY A 160 -5.91 5.93 1.83
C GLY A 160 -5.58 5.77 3.30
N GLN A 161 -5.76 6.79 4.15
CA GLN A 161 -5.36 6.74 5.57
C GLN A 161 -5.93 5.52 6.33
N ASP A 162 -7.03 4.94 5.84
CA ASP A 162 -7.64 3.71 6.37
C ASP A 162 -7.93 2.65 5.29
N GLU A 163 -7.22 2.67 4.15
CA GLU A 163 -7.40 1.69 3.07
C GLU A 163 -6.34 0.57 3.14
N PRO A 164 -6.69 -0.65 3.61
CA PRO A 164 -5.72 -1.74 3.77
C PRO A 164 -4.97 -2.09 2.48
N PHE A 165 -5.63 -1.95 1.33
CA PHE A 165 -5.04 -2.23 0.02
C PHE A 165 -3.98 -1.21 -0.40
N VAL A 166 -4.17 0.06 -0.04
CA VAL A 166 -3.17 1.11 -0.30
C VAL A 166 -1.95 0.84 0.57
N LEU A 167 -2.15 0.51 1.85
CA LEU A 167 -1.07 0.15 2.78
C LEU A 167 -0.29 -1.08 2.31
N GLU A 168 -0.98 -2.16 1.93
CA GLU A 168 -0.38 -3.39 1.41
C GLU A 168 0.51 -3.09 0.18
N ARG A 169 -0.05 -2.36 -0.80
CA ARG A 169 0.67 -2.01 -2.04
C ARG A 169 1.87 -1.09 -1.77
N VAL A 170 1.73 -0.09 -0.89
CA VAL A 170 2.84 0.78 -0.49
C VAL A 170 3.92 -0.01 0.23
N THR A 171 3.55 -0.96 1.10
CA THR A 171 4.50 -1.80 1.85
C THR A 171 5.31 -2.68 0.91
N HIS A 172 4.66 -3.37 -0.02
CA HIS A 172 5.33 -4.21 -1.01
C HIS A 172 6.25 -3.39 -1.93
N LEU A 173 5.78 -2.24 -2.43
CA LEU A 173 6.61 -1.40 -3.30
C LEU A 173 7.77 -0.74 -2.57
N ARG A 174 7.61 -0.41 -1.28
CA ARG A 174 8.72 0.03 -0.43
C ARG A 174 9.76 -1.08 -0.27
N ARG A 175 9.34 -2.33 0.01
CA ARG A 175 10.25 -3.49 0.11
C ARG A 175 11.01 -3.73 -1.19
N TRP A 176 10.32 -3.60 -2.33
CA TRP A 176 10.98 -3.67 -3.63
C TRP A 176 12.00 -2.54 -3.81
N LEU A 177 11.64 -1.27 -3.51
CA LEU A 177 12.56 -0.13 -3.57
C LEU A 177 13.76 -0.26 -2.60
N ALA A 178 13.60 -0.98 -1.50
CA ALA A 178 14.70 -1.28 -0.57
C ALA A 178 15.69 -2.32 -1.12
N THR A 179 15.29 -3.11 -2.11
CA THR A 179 16.03 -4.27 -2.61
C THR A 179 16.20 -4.23 -4.12
N ALA A 180 15.42 -5.00 -4.89
CA ALA A 180 15.56 -5.11 -6.36
C ALA A 180 15.37 -3.76 -7.09
N GLY A 181 14.54 -2.87 -6.54
CA GLY A 181 14.29 -1.53 -7.08
C GLY A 181 15.24 -0.45 -6.57
N ARG A 182 16.26 -0.79 -5.78
CA ARG A 182 17.13 0.16 -5.06
C ARG A 182 17.83 1.16 -5.97
N SER A 183 18.31 0.71 -7.14
CA SER A 183 18.93 1.57 -8.16
C SER A 183 18.00 2.66 -8.73
N THR A 184 16.68 2.54 -8.51
CA THR A 184 15.70 3.53 -8.97
C THR A 184 15.39 4.59 -7.92
N THR A 185 15.98 4.49 -6.73
CA THR A 185 15.75 5.40 -5.60
C THR A 185 16.65 6.63 -5.66
N TRP A 186 16.15 7.79 -5.19
CA TRP A 186 16.98 8.99 -5.16
C TRP A 186 18.16 8.91 -4.18
N PRO A 187 18.15 8.14 -3.07
CA PRO A 187 19.34 7.97 -2.25
C PRO A 187 20.51 7.27 -2.94
N GLU A 188 20.24 6.52 -4.02
CA GLU A 188 21.24 5.86 -4.88
C GLU A 188 21.55 6.66 -6.16
N ALA A 189 20.92 7.83 -6.35
CA ALA A 189 21.25 8.69 -7.47
C ALA A 189 22.69 9.21 -7.34
N PRO A 190 23.36 9.51 -8.46
CA PRO A 190 24.66 10.17 -8.47
C PRO A 190 24.64 11.44 -7.61
N GLN A 191 25.74 11.69 -6.91
CA GLN A 191 25.88 12.89 -6.09
C GLN A 191 25.87 14.13 -6.98
N ALA A 192 24.98 15.07 -6.66
CA ALA A 192 24.94 16.37 -7.30
C ALA A 192 26.13 17.24 -6.88
N ALA A 193 26.48 18.23 -7.71
CA ALA A 193 27.54 19.18 -7.41
C ALA A 193 27.22 19.98 -6.14
N GLU A 194 28.19 20.13 -5.24
CA GLU A 194 27.99 20.81 -3.96
C GLU A 194 27.48 22.26 -4.15
N PRO A 195 26.46 22.70 -3.40
CA PRO A 195 25.97 24.08 -3.46
C PRO A 195 27.00 25.06 -2.89
N ALA A 196 26.92 26.32 -3.32
CA ALA A 196 27.65 27.40 -2.68
C ALA A 196 27.26 27.52 -1.21
N ARG A 197 28.26 27.66 -0.33
CA ARG A 197 28.05 27.68 1.13
C ARG A 197 27.08 28.78 1.54
N GLU A 198 27.24 29.97 0.97
CA GLU A 198 26.44 31.16 1.26
C GLU A 198 24.95 30.94 0.90
N ALA A 199 24.68 30.17 -0.15
CA ALA A 199 23.32 29.82 -0.55
C ALA A 199 22.66 28.87 0.45
N VAL A 200 23.43 27.99 1.10
CA VAL A 200 22.93 27.10 2.15
C VAL A 200 22.72 27.85 3.47
N GLU A 201 23.64 28.75 3.83
CA GLU A 201 23.49 29.64 4.99
C GLU A 201 22.22 30.48 4.90
N GLY A 202 21.88 30.98 3.70
CA GLY A 202 20.62 31.68 3.45
C GLY A 202 19.35 30.85 3.66
N LEU A 203 19.45 29.52 3.77
CA LEU A 203 18.33 28.60 4.01
C LEU A 203 18.24 28.13 5.47
N LEU A 204 19.14 28.57 6.37
CA LEU A 204 19.04 28.29 7.80
C LEU A 204 17.75 28.86 8.40
N THR A 205 17.27 29.98 7.85
CA THR A 205 15.90 30.45 8.10
C THR A 205 15.03 30.02 6.92
N LEU A 206 14.30 28.92 7.09
CA LEU A 206 13.50 28.34 6.03
C LEU A 206 12.40 29.32 5.59
N PRO A 207 12.35 29.72 4.31
CA PRO A 207 11.33 30.63 3.86
C PRO A 207 9.94 29.97 3.85
N ALA A 208 8.90 30.81 3.86
CA ALA A 208 7.53 30.34 3.68
C ALA A 208 7.31 29.73 2.29
N SER A 209 7.96 30.30 1.26
CA SER A 209 7.94 29.84 -0.13
C SER A 209 9.35 29.71 -0.68
N PHE A 210 9.59 28.65 -1.45
CA PHE A 210 10.90 28.39 -2.06
C PHE A 210 10.85 28.66 -3.57
N THR A 211 11.90 29.25 -4.11
CA THR A 211 12.17 29.22 -5.54
C THR A 211 12.69 27.84 -5.96
N THR A 212 12.64 27.52 -7.24
CA THR A 212 13.20 26.26 -7.78
C THR A 212 14.68 26.11 -7.44
N GLU A 213 15.44 27.20 -7.48
CA GLU A 213 16.86 27.20 -7.12
C GLU A 213 17.07 26.91 -5.63
N GLN A 214 16.30 27.54 -4.75
CA GLN A 214 16.36 27.28 -3.31
C GLN A 214 16.01 25.83 -2.98
N VAL A 215 15.01 25.24 -3.65
CA VAL A 215 14.67 23.81 -3.50
C VAL A 215 15.84 22.93 -3.91
N ARG A 216 16.50 23.22 -5.05
CA ARG A 216 17.68 22.48 -5.50
C ARG A 216 18.81 22.58 -4.47
N THR A 217 19.16 23.79 -4.05
CA THR A 217 20.19 24.03 -3.02
C THR A 217 19.88 23.25 -1.73
N LEU A 218 18.63 23.31 -1.26
CA LEU A 218 18.18 22.57 -0.08
C LEU A 218 18.37 21.06 -0.24
N PHE A 219 17.94 20.48 -1.36
CA PHE A 219 18.05 19.04 -1.57
C PHE A 219 19.47 18.57 -1.80
N THR A 220 20.31 19.36 -2.45
CA THR A 220 21.73 19.02 -2.56
C THR A 220 22.44 19.07 -1.21
N ALA A 221 22.13 20.06 -0.36
CA ALA A 221 22.68 20.13 1.00
C ALA A 221 22.18 18.97 1.87
N LEU A 222 20.87 18.71 1.91
CA LEU A 222 20.29 17.68 2.79
C LEU A 222 20.52 16.25 2.32
N PHE A 223 20.50 16.03 1.01
CA PHE A 223 20.41 14.69 0.41
C PHE A 223 21.46 14.44 -0.67
N GLY A 224 22.14 15.47 -1.18
CA GLY A 224 23.17 15.33 -2.23
C GLY A 224 22.58 14.98 -3.59
N VAL A 225 21.33 15.40 -3.87
CA VAL A 225 20.61 15.10 -5.12
C VAL A 225 19.97 16.35 -5.71
N ASP A 226 19.94 16.43 -7.04
CA ASP A 226 19.27 17.52 -7.77
C ASP A 226 17.75 17.34 -7.82
N LYS A 227 17.31 16.08 -7.90
CA LYS A 227 15.90 15.69 -7.95
C LYS A 227 15.65 14.71 -6.82
N GLY A 228 14.84 15.13 -5.86
CA GLY A 228 14.67 14.41 -4.62
C GLY A 228 13.19 14.30 -4.21
N PRO A 229 12.93 14.16 -2.89
CA PRO A 229 11.58 14.17 -2.36
C PRO A 229 10.86 15.49 -2.64
N SER A 230 9.57 15.56 -2.30
CA SER A 230 8.83 16.82 -2.36
C SER A 230 9.13 17.66 -1.12
N LEU A 231 9.24 18.99 -1.27
CA LEU A 231 9.45 19.88 -0.12
C LEU A 231 8.36 19.71 0.96
N PRO A 232 7.05 19.64 0.63
CA PRO A 232 6.03 19.33 1.63
C PRO A 232 6.29 17.99 2.34
N GLY A 233 6.63 16.93 1.60
CA GLY A 233 6.92 15.63 2.21
C GLY A 233 8.18 15.61 3.10
N VAL A 234 9.19 16.44 2.80
CA VAL A 234 10.37 16.63 3.67
C VAL A 234 9.95 17.33 4.97
N ARG A 235 9.15 18.41 4.87
CA ARG A 235 8.64 19.15 6.03
C ARG A 235 7.73 18.29 6.91
N ASP A 236 6.78 17.59 6.30
CA ASP A 236 5.84 16.71 7.00
C ASP A 236 6.55 15.59 7.76
N ARG A 237 7.66 15.08 7.20
CA ARG A 237 8.42 13.99 7.82
C ARG A 237 9.36 14.46 8.92
N PHE A 238 10.14 15.51 8.67
CA PHE A 238 11.25 15.88 9.54
C PHE A 238 10.94 17.08 10.43
N GLY A 239 10.03 17.95 10.00
CA GLY A 239 9.81 19.25 10.60
C GLY A 239 10.96 20.24 10.32
N ASP A 240 10.62 21.52 10.38
CA ASP A 240 11.55 22.61 10.05
C ASP A 240 12.79 22.62 10.97
N GLU A 241 12.64 22.36 12.26
CA GLU A 241 13.76 22.32 13.22
C GLU A 241 14.81 21.23 12.90
N ARG A 242 14.36 20.05 12.45
CA ARG A 242 15.27 18.95 12.10
C ARG A 242 15.97 19.22 10.78
N ILE A 243 15.26 19.85 9.83
CA ILE A 243 15.84 20.31 8.57
C ILE A 243 16.94 21.33 8.84
N GLN A 244 16.68 22.35 9.67
CA GLN A 244 17.67 23.37 10.03
C GLN A 244 18.91 22.77 10.70
N ARG A 245 18.72 21.86 11.68
CA ARG A 245 19.85 21.14 12.30
C ARG A 245 20.68 20.35 11.29
N ALA A 246 20.03 19.69 10.33
CA ALA A 246 20.75 18.96 9.28
C ALA A 246 21.53 19.89 8.35
N LEU A 247 21.02 21.10 8.05
CA LEU A 247 21.77 22.11 7.30
C LEU A 247 22.98 22.62 8.07
N LEU A 248 22.86 22.85 9.39
CA LEU A 248 23.99 23.22 10.24
C LEU A 248 25.07 22.13 10.22
N THR A 249 24.68 20.86 10.40
CA THR A 249 25.62 19.73 10.29
C THR A 249 26.31 19.69 8.93
N TYR A 250 25.57 19.90 7.84
CA TYR A 250 26.16 19.97 6.51
C TYR A 250 27.16 21.13 6.37
N LEU A 251 26.85 22.31 6.91
CA LEU A 251 27.76 23.46 6.87
C LEU A 251 29.02 23.26 7.73
N GLU A 252 28.94 22.46 8.79
CA GLU A 252 30.07 22.17 9.68
C GLU A 252 30.99 21.08 9.13
N THR A 253 30.43 19.97 8.64
CA THR A 253 31.20 18.76 8.28
C THR A 253 31.01 18.26 6.85
N GLY A 254 30.04 18.80 6.11
CA GLY A 254 29.59 18.27 4.81
C GLY A 254 28.69 17.03 4.92
N ASP A 255 28.38 16.57 6.13
CA ASP A 255 27.55 15.39 6.35
C ASP A 255 26.08 15.63 6.02
N ARG A 256 25.41 14.54 5.62
CA ARG A 256 23.99 14.53 5.22
C ARG A 256 23.18 13.59 6.11
N PRO A 257 22.91 13.96 7.37
CA PRO A 257 22.30 13.06 8.34
C PRO A 257 20.91 12.57 7.91
N LEU A 258 20.11 13.41 7.24
CA LEU A 258 18.79 13.00 6.76
C LEU A 258 18.86 12.00 5.60
N ARG A 259 19.86 12.10 4.71
CA ARG A 259 20.10 11.08 3.68
C ARG A 259 20.41 9.73 4.31
N ARG A 260 21.31 9.72 5.30
CA ARG A 260 21.74 8.51 6.02
C ARG A 260 20.54 7.86 6.70
N LEU A 261 19.76 8.63 7.47
CA LEU A 261 18.54 8.17 8.10
C LEU A 261 17.55 7.53 7.12
N VAL A 262 17.29 8.19 5.98
CA VAL A 262 16.36 7.64 4.98
C VAL A 262 16.88 6.33 4.38
N ARG A 263 18.19 6.21 4.14
CA ARG A 263 18.80 4.95 3.68
C ARG A 263 18.67 3.86 4.74
N ASP A 264 19.07 4.15 5.96
CA ASP A 264 19.07 3.18 7.07
C ASP A 264 17.64 2.66 7.34
N GLU A 265 16.65 3.56 7.32
CA GLU A 265 15.25 3.16 7.46
C GLU A 265 14.76 2.34 6.27
N LEU A 266 15.15 2.69 5.04
CA LEU A 266 14.80 1.90 3.85
C LEU A 266 15.42 0.49 3.91
N ASP A 267 16.61 0.37 4.48
CA ASP A 267 17.34 -0.90 4.68
C ASP A 267 16.77 -1.73 5.86
N ALA A 268 16.14 -1.08 6.84
CA ALA A 268 15.45 -1.75 7.93
C ALA A 268 14.19 -2.47 7.40
N ARG A 269 14.18 -3.80 7.56
CA ARG A 269 13.12 -4.72 7.14
C ARG A 269 11.99 -4.83 8.16
#